data_AF-A0A949GH96-F1
#
_entry.id   AF-A0A949GH96-F1
#
_cell.length_a   1.000
_cell.length_b   1.000
_cell.length_c   1.000
_cell.angle_alpha   90.00
_cell.angle_beta   90.00
_cell.angle_gamma   90.00
#
_symmetry.space_group_name_H-M   'P 1'
#
loop_
_entity.id
_entity.type
_entity.pdbx_description
1 polymer ?
#
loop_
_entity_poly.entity_id
_entity_poly.type
_entity_poly.pdbx_seq_one_letter_code
_entity_poly.pdbx_strand_id
1 'polypeptide(L)'
;IKITQAEIDAYRINILGKIGGEAALPNVLVNATLAPSNVVDIFRRDLIVAKLSQAATNSGLSEADAGTAIQQLVIEKAKALKIVINPKFGKWNALTAQIEAADATNGAVTP
;
A
#
# COMPACT_ATOMS: atom_id res chain seq x y z
N ILE A 1 8.98 -12.61 -1.95
CA ILE A 1 9.15 -12.27 -0.51
C ILE A 1 8.02 -12.94 0.26
N LYS A 2 8.33 -13.76 1.27
CA LYS A 2 7.35 -14.35 2.18
C LYS A 2 7.52 -13.70 3.54
N ILE A 3 6.42 -13.29 4.17
CA ILE A 3 6.41 -12.74 5.53
C ILE A 3 5.83 -13.80 6.45
N THR A 4 6.56 -14.14 7.51
CA THR A 4 6.13 -15.09 8.53
C THR A 4 5.23 -14.42 9.57
N GLN A 5 4.46 -15.22 10.31
CA GLN A 5 3.64 -14.70 11.41
C GLN A 5 4.52 -14.06 12.51
N ALA A 6 5.66 -14.69 12.83
CA ALA A 6 6.60 -14.16 13.82
C ALA A 6 7.14 -12.76 13.44
N GLU A 7 7.40 -12.51 12.15
CA GLU A 7 7.78 -11.17 11.68
C GLU A 7 6.67 -10.14 11.84
N ILE A 8 5.41 -10.54 11.61
CA ILE A 8 4.25 -9.66 11.81
C ILE A 8 4.09 -9.33 13.29
N ASP A 9 4.22 -10.32 14.18
CA ASP A 9 4.07 -10.12 15.63
C ASP A 9 5.19 -9.24 16.18
N ALA A 10 6.44 -9.45 15.73
CA ALA A 10 7.57 -8.60 16.09
C ALA A 10 7.37 -7.14 15.59
N TYR A 11 6.88 -6.99 14.36
CA TYR A 11 6.59 -5.67 13.81
C TYR A 11 5.46 -4.96 14.55
N ARG A 12 4.39 -5.70 14.92
CA ARG A 12 3.31 -5.17 15.76
C ARG A 12 3.85 -4.66 17.09
N ILE A 13 4.65 -5.45 17.80
CA ILE A 13 5.27 -5.02 19.07
C ILE A 13 6.06 -3.72 18.88
N ASN A 14 6.84 -3.63 17.80
CA ASN A 14 7.60 -2.43 17.48
C ASN A 14 6.71 -1.20 17.24
N ILE A 15 5.65 -1.36 16.45
CA ILE A 15 4.69 -0.27 16.16
C ILE A 15 3.97 0.17 17.43
N LEU A 16 3.45 -0.77 18.22
CA LEU A 16 2.77 -0.47 19.48
C LEU A 16 3.67 0.31 20.44
N GLY A 17 4.95 -0.05 20.53
CA GLY A 17 5.93 0.70 21.33
C GLY A 17 6.13 2.16 20.88
N LYS A 18 5.91 2.47 19.59
CA LYS A 18 6.07 3.82 19.03
C LYS A 18 4.82 4.68 19.14
N ILE A 19 3.64 4.07 19.11
CA ILE A 19 2.37 4.81 19.05
C ILE A 19 1.69 4.99 20.41
N GLY A 20 2.31 4.50 21.50
CA GLY A 20 1.74 4.59 22.85
C GLY A 20 0.86 3.40 23.24
N GLY A 21 1.05 2.23 22.59
CA GLY A 21 0.38 0.98 22.92
C GLY A 21 -0.88 0.68 22.10
N GLU A 22 -1.52 -0.44 22.41
CA GLU A 22 -2.66 -0.99 21.65
C GLU A 22 -3.86 -0.04 21.61
N ALA A 23 -4.10 0.73 22.68
CA ALA A 23 -5.22 1.66 22.77
C ALA A 23 -5.13 2.81 21.74
N ALA A 24 -3.93 3.18 21.30
CA ALA A 24 -3.73 4.24 20.31
C ALA A 24 -3.90 3.73 18.86
N LEU A 25 -3.79 2.43 18.63
CA LEU A 25 -3.74 1.83 17.29
C LEU A 25 -4.98 2.14 16.44
N PRO A 26 -6.23 2.05 16.95
CA PRO A 26 -7.41 2.36 16.14
C PRO A 26 -7.40 3.80 15.62
N ASN A 27 -7.04 4.77 16.46
CA ASN A 27 -6.98 6.18 16.08
C ASN A 27 -5.89 6.44 15.05
N VAL A 28 -4.71 5.84 15.21
CA VAL A 28 -3.62 5.94 14.24
C VAL A 28 -4.04 5.40 12.88
N LEU A 29 -4.70 4.24 12.84
CA LEU A 29 -5.17 3.63 11.59
C LEU A 29 -6.23 4.48 10.90
N VAL A 30 -7.23 4.97 11.64
CA VAL A 30 -8.28 5.84 11.07
C VAL A 30 -7.70 7.13 10.52
N ASN A 31 -6.77 7.78 11.24
CA ASN A 31 -6.09 8.99 10.76
C ASN A 31 -5.26 8.75 9.49
N ALA A 32 -4.80 7.51 9.28
CA ALA A 32 -4.10 7.10 8.06
C ALA A 32 -5.05 6.58 6.96
N THR A 33 -6.37 6.66 7.16
CA THR A 33 -7.39 6.11 6.25
C THR A 33 -7.21 4.59 6.03
N LEU A 34 -6.77 3.89 7.08
CA LEU A 34 -6.57 2.44 7.08
C LEU A 34 -7.65 1.75 7.90
N ALA A 35 -8.29 0.73 7.32
CA ALA A 35 -9.33 -0.03 8.00
C ALA A 35 -8.70 -0.93 9.10
N PRO A 36 -9.14 -0.83 10.37
CA PRO A 36 -8.61 -1.65 11.46
C PRO A 36 -8.74 -3.16 11.24
N SER A 37 -9.79 -3.59 10.52
CA SER A 37 -10.01 -5.00 10.16
C SER A 37 -8.85 -5.61 9.35
N ASN A 38 -8.04 -4.77 8.69
CA ASN A 38 -6.98 -5.20 7.77
C ASN A 38 -5.59 -5.03 8.40
N VAL A 39 -5.49 -4.85 9.71
CA VAL A 39 -4.22 -4.52 10.40
C VAL A 39 -3.09 -5.51 10.10
N VAL A 40 -3.39 -6.80 10.03
CA VAL A 40 -2.40 -7.84 9.70
C VAL A 40 -1.87 -7.67 8.28
N ASP A 41 -2.74 -7.37 7.32
CA ASP A 41 -2.34 -7.14 5.93
C ASP A 41 -1.57 -5.83 5.75
N ILE A 42 -1.91 -4.81 6.54
CA ILE A 42 -1.17 -3.54 6.59
C ILE A 42 0.26 -3.79 7.07
N PHE A 43 0.44 -4.50 8.18
CA PHE A 43 1.78 -4.86 8.67
C PHE A 43 2.56 -5.73 7.68
N ARG A 44 1.88 -6.68 7.05
CA ARG A 44 2.48 -7.51 5.99
C ARG A 44 2.94 -6.66 4.80
N ARG A 45 2.13 -5.71 4.35
CA ARG A 45 2.47 -4.77 3.27
C ARG A 45 3.73 -3.97 3.64
N ASP A 46 3.74 -3.38 4.83
CA ASP A 46 4.86 -2.53 5.26
C ASP A 46 6.18 -3.32 5.33
N LEU A 47 6.12 -4.56 5.82
CA LEU A 47 7.27 -5.47 5.84
C LEU A 47 7.73 -5.88 4.43
N ILE A 48 6.81 -6.11 3.49
CA ILE A 48 7.16 -6.40 2.10
C ILE A 48 7.89 -5.20 1.48
N VAL A 49 7.35 -3.99 1.66
CA VAL A 49 7.97 -2.76 1.14
C VAL A 49 9.36 -2.56 1.76
N ALA A 50 9.50 -2.70 3.08
CA ALA A 50 10.79 -2.57 3.75
C ALA A 50 11.84 -3.56 3.21
N LYS A 51 11.46 -4.82 3.02
CA LYS A 51 12.37 -5.84 2.44
C LYS A 51 12.70 -5.58 0.98
N LEU A 52 11.77 -5.04 0.19
CA LEU A 52 12.05 -4.64 -1.20
C LEU A 52 13.05 -3.47 -1.23
N SER A 53 12.84 -2.44 -0.41
CA SER A 53 13.75 -1.30 -0.32
C SER A 53 15.15 -1.73 0.13
N GLN A 54 15.23 -2.63 1.11
CA GLN A 54 16.50 -3.20 1.56
C GLN A 54 17.19 -4.01 0.45
N ALA A 55 16.44 -4.84 -0.29
CA ALA A 55 17.00 -5.61 -1.40
C ALA A 55 17.53 -4.69 -2.51
N ALA A 56 16.78 -3.63 -2.85
CA ALA A 56 17.16 -2.68 -3.88
C ALA A 56 18.42 -1.89 -3.50
N THR A 57 18.48 -1.37 -2.28
CA THR A 57 19.67 -0.65 -1.79
C THR A 57 20.89 -1.57 -1.69
N ASN A 58 20.72 -2.82 -1.26
CA ASN A 58 21.79 -3.84 -1.27
C ASN A 58 22.28 -4.18 -2.69
N SER A 59 21.44 -4.03 -3.72
CA SER A 59 21.86 -4.15 -5.12
C SER A 59 22.52 -2.89 -5.69
N GLY A 60 22.72 -1.85 -4.88
CA GLY A 60 23.41 -0.62 -5.26
C GLY A 60 22.50 0.48 -5.80
N LEU A 61 21.17 0.34 -5.71
CA LEU A 61 20.25 1.42 -6.08
C LEU A 61 20.25 2.50 -5.00
N SER A 62 20.09 3.76 -5.42
CA SER A 62 19.76 4.85 -4.49
C SER A 62 18.36 4.65 -3.89
N GLU A 63 18.04 5.34 -2.79
CA GLU A 63 16.69 5.27 -2.20
C GLU A 63 15.59 5.74 -3.18
N ALA A 64 15.88 6.76 -3.98
CA ALA A 64 14.96 7.29 -4.99
C ALA A 64 14.73 6.26 -6.12
N ASP A 65 15.79 5.62 -6.60
CA ASP A 65 15.70 4.58 -7.62
C ASP A 65 14.99 3.32 -7.09
N ALA A 66 15.23 2.97 -5.82
CA ALA A 66 14.54 1.88 -5.14
C ALA A 66 13.03 2.15 -5.07
N GLY A 67 12.62 3.37 -4.69
CA GLY A 67 11.21 3.77 -4.68
C GLY A 67 10.56 3.63 -6.07
N THR A 68 11.25 4.08 -7.12
CA THR A 68 10.79 3.98 -8.50
C THR A 68 10.64 2.51 -8.94
N ALA A 69 11.64 1.67 -8.66
CA ALA A 69 11.61 0.25 -9.00
C ALA A 69 10.48 -0.50 -8.28
N ILE A 70 10.24 -0.19 -7.00
CA ILE A 70 9.14 -0.79 -6.23
C ILE A 70 7.78 -0.39 -6.82
N GLN A 71 7.61 0.87 -7.20
CA GLN A 71 6.37 1.32 -7.85
C GLN A 71 6.11 0.57 -9.16
N GLN A 72 7.16 0.34 -9.96
CA GLN A 72 7.04 -0.46 -11.20
C GLN A 72 6.61 -1.91 -10.91
N LEU A 73 7.20 -2.55 -9.90
CA LEU A 73 6.80 -3.90 -9.47
C LEU A 73 5.33 -3.96 -9.04
N VAL A 74 4.84 -2.94 -8.33
CA VAL A 74 3.42 -2.84 -7.95
C VAL A 74 2.52 -2.73 -9.18
N ILE A 75 2.87 -1.87 -10.15
CA ILE A 75 2.12 -1.69 -11.40
C ILE A 75 2.06 -3.01 -12.19
N GLU A 76 3.20 -3.68 -12.38
CA GLU A 76 3.27 -4.96 -13.09
C GLU A 76 2.42 -6.04 -12.41
N LYS A 77 2.50 -6.12 -11.07
CA LYS A 77 1.70 -7.08 -10.32
C LYS A 77 0.21 -6.77 -10.42
N ALA A 78 -0.17 -5.50 -10.35
CA ALA A 78 -1.56 -5.09 -10.46
C ALA A 78 -2.14 -5.37 -11.86
N LYS A 79 -1.36 -5.17 -12.93
CA LYS A 79 -1.71 -5.60 -14.29
C LYS A 79 -1.95 -7.11 -14.38
N ALA A 80 -1.06 -7.90 -13.78
CA ALA A 80 -1.19 -9.36 -13.76
C ALA A 80 -2.44 -9.84 -13.00
N LEU A 81 -2.85 -9.12 -11.95
CA LEU A 81 -4.04 -9.44 -11.15
C LEU A 81 -5.36 -9.02 -11.82
N LYS A 82 -5.32 -8.23 -12.90
CA LYS A 82 -6.52 -7.76 -13.64
C LYS A 82 -7.57 -7.14 -12.70
N ILE A 83 -7.14 -6.18 -11.89
CA ILE A 83 -7.99 -5.52 -10.88
C ILE A 83 -9.21 -4.89 -11.56
N VAL A 84 -10.40 -5.19 -11.03
CA VAL A 84 -11.68 -4.58 -11.41
C VAL A 84 -12.24 -3.84 -10.21
N ILE A 85 -12.67 -2.61 -10.43
CA ILE A 85 -13.24 -1.75 -9.39
C ILE A 85 -14.70 -1.51 -9.72
N ASN A 86 -15.55 -1.46 -8.69
CA ASN A 86 -16.94 -1.07 -8.87
C ASN A 86 -17.00 0.38 -9.37
N PRO A 87 -17.65 0.67 -10.52
CA PRO A 87 -17.67 2.00 -11.13
C PRO A 87 -18.10 3.13 -10.18
N LYS A 88 -18.91 2.84 -9.15
CA LYS A 88 -19.31 3.83 -8.14
C LYS A 88 -18.13 4.43 -7.36
N PHE A 89 -16.98 3.77 -7.37
CA PHE A 89 -15.76 4.20 -6.69
C PHE A 89 -14.69 4.75 -7.66
N GLY A 90 -14.97 4.81 -8.97
CA GLY A 90 -14.01 5.28 -9.98
C GLY A 90 -13.58 4.20 -10.97
N LYS A 91 -12.56 4.55 -11.76
CA LYS A 91 -11.97 3.70 -12.80
C LYS A 91 -10.55 3.32 -12.40
N TRP A 92 -10.22 2.04 -12.50
CA TRP A 92 -8.86 1.57 -12.27
C TRP A 92 -7.92 2.03 -13.41
N ASN A 93 -6.84 2.73 -13.08
CA ASN A 93 -5.76 3.05 -14.00
C ASN A 93 -4.60 2.05 -13.82
N ALA A 94 -4.46 1.14 -14.79
CA ALA A 94 -3.45 0.10 -14.78
C ALA A 94 -2.01 0.60 -15.07
N LEU A 95 -1.84 1.85 -15.51
CA LEU A 95 -0.53 2.46 -15.75
C LEU A 95 0.06 3.04 -14.46
N THR A 96 -0.78 3.62 -13.61
CA THR A 96 -0.35 4.26 -12.36
C THR A 96 -0.63 3.43 -11.11
N ALA A 97 -1.42 2.35 -11.25
CA ALA A 97 -1.96 1.56 -10.14
C ALA A 97 -2.79 2.40 -9.15
N GLN A 98 -3.56 3.35 -9.69
CA GLN A 98 -4.41 4.26 -8.93
C GLN A 98 -5.87 4.19 -9.40
N ILE A 99 -6.76 4.69 -8.56
CA ILE A 99 -8.17 4.88 -8.90
C ILE A 99 -8.32 6.32 -9.43
N GLU A 100 -8.77 6.45 -10.66
CA GLU A 100 -9.22 7.71 -11.23
C GLU A 100 -10.66 7.96 -10.80
N ALA A 101 -10.98 9.22 -10.47
CA ALA A 101 -12.35 9.61 -10.16
C ALA A 101 -13.28 9.24 -11.32
N ALA A 102 -14.46 8.73 -11.00
CA ALA A 102 -15.51 8.57 -12.01
C ALA A 102 -15.88 9.96 -12.54
N ASP A 103 -16.09 10.09 -13.86
CA ASP A 103 -16.71 11.30 -14.40
C ASP A 103 -18.13 11.39 -13.84
N ALA A 104 -18.32 12.23 -12.82
CA ALA A 104 -19.60 12.46 -12.18
C ALA A 104 -20.61 13.17 -13.09
N THR A 105 -20.14 13.71 -14.22
CA THR A 105 -20.94 14.53 -15.14
C THR A 105 -21.37 13.76 -16.38
N ASN A 106 -20.82 12.56 -16.61
CA ASN A 106 -21.12 11.73 -17.78
C ASN A 106 -21.00 12.51 -19.12
N GLY A 107 -20.01 13.41 -19.20
CA GLY A 107 -19.80 14.31 -20.34
C GLY A 107 -20.74 15.52 -20.42
N ALA A 108 -21.51 15.85 -19.38
CA ALA A 108 -22.49 16.94 -19.40
C ALA A 108 -21.88 18.36 -19.37
N VAL A 109 -20.58 18.50 -19.12
CA VAL A 109 -19.87 19.78 -19.17
C VAL A 109 -18.76 19.73 -20.21
N THR A 110 -19.06 20.26 -21.40
CA THR A 110 -18.07 20.79 -22.35
C THR A 110 -17.99 22.31 -22.17
N PRO A 111 -16.78 22.93 -22.23
CA PRO A 111 -16.60 24.38 -22.09
C PRO A 111 -17.39 25.21 -23.09
#